data_AF-A0A9N9YA94-F1
#
_entry.id   AF-A0A9N9YA94-F1
#
_cell.length_a   1.000
_cell.length_b   1.000
_cell.length_c   1.000
_cell.angle_alpha   90.00
_cell.angle_beta   90.00
_cell.angle_gamma   90.00
#
_symmetry.space_group_name_H-M   'P 1'
#
loop_
_entity.id
_entity.type
_entity.pdbx_description
1 polymer ?
#
loop_
_entity_poly.entity_id
_entity_poly.type
_entity_poly.pdbx_seq_one_letter_code
_entity_poly.pdbx_strand_id
1 'polypeptide(L)'
;MKKLKKILNARRASKSDASPVGRAPQPKPSEAVTQKTSQAHSPARPDTQQLELLPFEIRHHILLALGNIEDLSALVHASPVFHEQYARRRGFWLWRYLRAQMGDGIIDAYTATLCSKPDFGCSRQNVQVFLAAYYSRRSEGAEELYKDVKADDLAAITRFYVGVVGPLIREYTLFTLEEETVLREVEHRRIIRAMYRFQIFCSLFGSPRSDSRPKFTQDEHLALLSHFEPWETEEILCINDFADNTYERVFEEIDEFDFQPVKKSLSGLKQFLQSPPGILSLGVPVVRRGYKIGLAASGLTLLLSFLRTEEPEKKWQMFTAIKDTVFMDEDWMCEATSDAVQQRRRQTQPSDRDAAQDRREAMVFSHDTVDSPPLGWTLIWKETYSNIYGYYVPSSLRRWGYVMWDASRMAESGGIRVLHHMWKEHYGDEYHENVVDPRDNL
;
A
#
# COMPACT_ATOMS: atom_id res chain seq x y z
N MET A 1 15.13 14.36 -4.96
CA MET A 1 14.39 14.13 -6.23
C MET A 1 15.06 14.76 -7.46
N LYS A 2 15.21 16.10 -7.60
CA LYS A 2 15.78 16.72 -8.83
C LYS A 2 17.24 16.32 -9.16
N LYS A 3 18.08 16.02 -8.16
CA LYS A 3 19.46 15.53 -8.37
C LYS A 3 19.51 14.06 -8.85
N LEU A 4 18.55 13.22 -8.44
CA LEU A 4 18.42 11.82 -8.87
C LEU A 4 18.12 11.73 -10.38
N LYS A 5 17.25 12.62 -10.87
CA LYS A 5 16.90 12.75 -12.30
C LYS A 5 18.12 13.02 -13.20
N LYS A 6 19.15 13.72 -12.70
CA LYS A 6 20.34 14.06 -13.49
C LYS A 6 21.26 12.86 -13.72
N ILE A 7 21.32 11.92 -12.77
CA ILE A 7 22.19 10.74 -12.85
C ILE A 7 21.56 9.66 -13.75
N LEU A 8 20.24 9.51 -13.70
CA LEU A 8 19.51 8.57 -14.55
C LEU A 8 19.43 9.04 -16.02
N ASN A 9 19.22 10.34 -16.25
CA ASN A 9 19.09 10.87 -17.61
C ASN A 9 20.41 10.96 -18.38
N ALA A 10 21.56 11.09 -17.69
CA ALA A 10 22.86 11.14 -18.34
C ALA A 10 23.28 9.83 -19.04
N ARG A 11 22.63 8.70 -18.71
CA ARG A 11 22.92 7.39 -19.33
C ARG A 11 22.06 7.06 -20.55
N ARG A 12 20.86 7.65 -20.70
CA ARG A 12 19.94 7.40 -21.83
C ARG A 12 20.30 8.18 -23.11
N ALA A 13 21.08 9.26 -23.01
CA ALA A 13 21.42 10.12 -24.15
C ALA A 13 22.51 9.58 -25.10
N SER A 14 23.08 8.38 -24.87
CA SER A 14 24.12 7.82 -25.76
C SER A 14 23.64 6.79 -26.79
N LYS A 15 22.33 6.52 -26.86
CA LYS A 15 21.79 5.53 -27.82
C LYS A 15 20.42 5.95 -28.36
N SER A 16 20.40 6.81 -29.37
CA SER A 16 19.46 6.69 -30.51
C SER A 16 19.70 7.84 -31.50
N ASP A 17 20.34 7.52 -32.61
CA ASP A 17 20.31 8.33 -33.82
C ASP A 17 19.76 7.45 -34.95
N ALA A 18 18.61 7.85 -35.51
CA ALA A 18 18.22 7.72 -36.92
C ALA A 18 16.71 7.98 -37.11
N SER A 19 16.40 9.10 -37.77
CA SER A 19 15.10 9.45 -38.37
C SER A 19 15.11 9.08 -39.88
N PRO A 20 14.12 9.48 -40.71
CA PRO A 20 12.69 9.12 -40.77
C PRO A 20 12.25 8.77 -42.22
N VAL A 21 10.94 8.95 -42.56
CA VAL A 21 10.25 9.03 -43.89
C VAL A 21 9.27 7.85 -44.10
N GLY A 22 8.00 8.00 -44.52
CA GLY A 22 7.22 9.16 -44.94
C GLY A 22 5.74 8.83 -45.24
N ARG A 23 4.91 9.87 -45.11
CA ARG A 23 3.61 10.24 -45.72
C ARG A 23 2.69 9.19 -46.39
N ALA A 24 1.42 9.21 -45.93
CA ALA A 24 0.21 8.78 -46.65
C ALA A 24 -0.16 9.74 -47.81
N PRO A 25 -1.07 9.34 -48.74
CA PRO A 25 -2.48 9.74 -48.61
C PRO A 25 -3.56 8.73 -49.14
N GLN A 26 -4.79 8.88 -48.63
CA GLN A 26 -6.05 8.27 -49.11
C GLN A 26 -6.70 9.10 -50.27
N PRO A 27 -8.02 8.95 -50.62
CA PRO A 27 -8.68 7.95 -51.48
C PRO A 27 -9.57 8.63 -52.57
N LYS A 28 -10.36 7.87 -53.36
CA LYS A 28 -11.71 8.19 -53.98
C LYS A 28 -11.98 7.33 -55.26
N PRO A 29 -13.19 7.29 -55.86
CA PRO A 29 -14.39 6.56 -55.38
C PRO A 29 -15.17 5.84 -56.52
N SER A 30 -16.33 5.26 -56.17
CA SER A 30 -17.53 5.08 -57.03
C SER A 30 -17.56 3.90 -58.02
N GLU A 31 -18.51 2.97 -57.86
CA GLU A 31 -19.79 2.95 -58.61
C GLU A 31 -20.63 1.72 -58.27
N ALA A 32 -21.95 1.90 -58.35
CA ALA A 32 -23.00 0.98 -57.91
C ALA A 32 -23.66 0.25 -59.08
N VAL A 33 -24.02 -1.03 -58.94
CA VAL A 33 -25.10 -1.68 -59.71
C VAL A 33 -25.81 -2.79 -58.91
N THR A 34 -27.02 -2.44 -58.46
CA THR A 34 -28.33 -3.13 -58.44
C THR A 34 -28.48 -4.68 -58.57
N GLN A 35 -29.05 -5.25 -57.49
CA GLN A 35 -30.08 -6.32 -57.36
C GLN A 35 -29.97 -7.66 -58.13
N LYS A 36 -30.04 -8.78 -57.37
CA LYS A 36 -31.19 -9.71 -57.42
C LYS A 36 -31.15 -10.77 -56.31
N THR A 37 -32.35 -11.06 -55.82
CA THR A 37 -32.75 -12.01 -54.78
C THR A 37 -32.35 -13.45 -55.12
N SER A 38 -31.77 -14.17 -54.16
CA SER A 38 -31.75 -15.64 -54.12
C SER A 38 -31.74 -16.08 -52.66
N GLN A 39 -32.88 -16.62 -52.21
CA GLN A 39 -32.95 -17.43 -50.99
C GLN A 39 -32.12 -18.69 -51.22
N ALA A 40 -31.03 -18.86 -50.47
CA ALA A 40 -30.47 -20.17 -50.15
C ALA A 40 -29.50 -20.04 -48.98
N HIS A 41 -29.84 -20.77 -47.91
CA HIS A 41 -28.98 -21.19 -46.80
C HIS A 41 -28.26 -20.10 -46.01
N SER A 42 -28.77 -19.87 -44.81
CA SER A 42 -27.98 -19.37 -43.68
C SER A 42 -26.60 -20.05 -43.67
N PRO A 43 -25.49 -19.31 -43.73
CA PRO A 43 -24.28 -19.85 -43.14
C PRO A 43 -24.58 -19.86 -41.65
N ALA A 44 -24.79 -21.05 -41.09
CA ALA A 44 -24.60 -21.26 -39.68
C ALA A 44 -23.27 -20.56 -39.35
N ARG A 45 -23.34 -19.51 -38.51
CA ARG A 45 -22.14 -19.01 -37.86
C ARG A 45 -21.44 -20.25 -37.33
N PRO A 46 -20.11 -20.41 -37.53
CA PRO A 46 -19.41 -21.44 -36.80
C PRO A 46 -19.78 -21.22 -35.34
N ASP A 47 -20.51 -22.17 -34.76
CA ASP A 47 -20.81 -22.19 -33.34
C ASP A 47 -19.46 -22.05 -32.67
N THR A 48 -19.16 -20.85 -32.19
CA THR A 48 -18.01 -20.62 -31.34
C THR A 48 -18.23 -21.55 -30.18
N GLN A 49 -17.51 -22.67 -30.17
CA GLN A 49 -17.60 -23.73 -29.16
C GLN A 49 -17.65 -23.04 -27.80
N GLN A 50 -18.85 -22.95 -27.22
CA GLN A 50 -19.05 -22.21 -26.01
C GLN A 50 -18.34 -22.99 -24.90
N LEU A 51 -17.41 -22.34 -24.19
CA LEU A 51 -16.69 -22.91 -23.04
C LEU A 51 -17.66 -23.54 -22.01
N GLU A 52 -18.90 -23.09 -22.04
CA GLU A 52 -20.03 -23.49 -21.21
C GLU A 52 -20.53 -24.91 -21.51
N LEU A 53 -20.34 -25.39 -22.75
CA LEU A 53 -20.71 -26.75 -23.18
C LEU A 53 -19.67 -27.79 -22.79
N LEU A 54 -18.51 -27.36 -22.27
CA LEU A 54 -17.47 -28.27 -21.84
C LEU A 54 -17.92 -29.08 -20.61
N PRO A 55 -17.48 -30.34 -20.47
CA PRO A 55 -17.72 -31.14 -19.27
C PRO A 55 -17.31 -30.40 -18.00
N PHE A 56 -17.97 -30.74 -16.89
CA PHE A 56 -17.75 -30.09 -15.60
C PHE A 56 -16.26 -30.11 -15.19
N GLU A 57 -15.58 -31.21 -15.47
CA GLU A 57 -14.16 -31.44 -15.17
C GLU A 57 -13.27 -30.49 -15.96
N ILE A 58 -13.57 -30.28 -17.25
CA ILE A 58 -12.81 -29.35 -18.09
C ILE A 58 -13.04 -27.91 -17.65
N ARG A 59 -14.29 -27.54 -17.34
CA ARG A 59 -14.59 -26.23 -16.75
C ARG A 59 -13.91 -26.03 -15.39
N HIS A 60 -13.81 -27.09 -14.59
CA HIS A 60 -13.08 -27.06 -13.33
C HIS A 60 -11.59 -26.79 -13.55
N HIS A 61 -10.98 -27.46 -14.54
CA HIS A 61 -9.59 -27.21 -14.90
C HIS A 61 -9.35 -25.80 -15.44
N ILE A 62 -10.27 -25.25 -16.23
CA ILE A 62 -10.23 -23.84 -16.66
C ILE A 62 -10.22 -22.93 -15.43
N LEU A 63 -11.14 -23.15 -14.47
CA LEU A 63 -11.18 -22.40 -13.21
C LEU A 63 -9.97 -22.62 -12.30
N LEU A 64 -9.19 -23.70 -12.47
CA LEU A 64 -7.93 -23.91 -11.74
C LEU A 64 -6.74 -23.22 -12.40
N ALA A 65 -6.85 -22.93 -13.70
CA ALA A 65 -5.78 -22.41 -14.54
C ALA A 65 -5.76 -20.89 -14.67
N LEU A 66 -6.77 -20.18 -14.14
CA LEU A 66 -6.73 -18.70 -14.12
C LEU A 66 -5.59 -18.23 -13.21
N GLY A 67 -5.00 -17.08 -13.55
CA GLY A 67 -3.79 -16.61 -12.88
C GLY A 67 -4.06 -15.84 -11.59
N ASN A 68 -5.19 -15.13 -11.51
CA ASN A 68 -5.47 -14.20 -10.42
C ASN A 68 -6.98 -14.08 -10.15
N ILE A 69 -7.31 -13.29 -9.13
CA ILE A 69 -8.69 -13.12 -8.66
C ILE A 69 -9.52 -12.24 -9.60
N GLU A 70 -8.89 -11.35 -10.35
CA GLU A 70 -9.50 -10.51 -11.36
C GLU A 70 -10.00 -11.34 -12.55
N ASP A 71 -9.20 -12.30 -13.02
CA ASP A 71 -9.55 -13.26 -14.08
C ASP A 71 -10.69 -14.18 -13.63
N LEU A 72 -10.65 -14.66 -12.38
CA LEU A 72 -11.75 -15.42 -11.79
C LEU A 72 -13.03 -14.59 -11.79
N SER A 73 -12.95 -13.34 -11.32
CA SER A 73 -14.09 -12.42 -11.30
C SER A 73 -14.64 -12.21 -12.71
N ALA A 74 -13.78 -11.91 -13.68
CA ALA A 74 -14.18 -11.67 -15.07
C ALA A 74 -14.92 -12.88 -15.66
N LEU A 75 -14.39 -14.10 -15.51
CA LEU A 75 -15.01 -15.31 -16.05
C LEU A 75 -16.36 -15.63 -15.39
N VAL A 76 -16.42 -15.50 -14.06
CA VAL A 76 -17.64 -15.77 -13.28
C VAL A 76 -18.75 -14.79 -13.61
N HIS A 77 -18.43 -13.52 -13.92
CA HIS A 77 -19.44 -12.54 -14.34
C HIS A 77 -19.80 -12.67 -15.83
N ALA A 78 -18.90 -13.19 -16.67
CA ALA A 78 -19.14 -13.33 -18.11
C ALA A 78 -19.99 -14.56 -18.47
N SER A 79 -20.05 -15.58 -17.61
CA SER A 79 -20.77 -16.83 -17.90
C SER A 79 -21.61 -17.33 -16.72
N PRO A 80 -22.93 -17.50 -16.88
CA PRO A 80 -23.79 -18.09 -15.85
C PRO A 80 -23.40 -19.51 -15.47
N VAL A 81 -22.85 -20.27 -16.41
CA VAL A 81 -22.44 -21.67 -16.22
C VAL A 81 -21.19 -21.76 -15.34
N PHE A 82 -20.21 -20.88 -15.56
CA PHE A 82 -19.07 -20.74 -14.66
C PHE A 82 -19.47 -20.13 -13.32
N HIS A 83 -20.43 -19.20 -13.30
CA HIS A 83 -20.98 -18.66 -12.06
C HIS A 83 -21.60 -19.74 -11.19
N GLU A 84 -22.43 -20.62 -11.74
CA GLU A 84 -23.05 -21.71 -10.97
C GLU A 84 -21.99 -22.65 -10.38
N GLN A 85 -20.98 -23.01 -11.17
CA GLN A 85 -19.89 -23.88 -10.72
C GLN A 85 -19.02 -23.22 -9.62
N TYR A 86 -18.74 -21.93 -9.76
CA TYR A 86 -18.08 -21.13 -8.73
C TYR A 86 -18.94 -21.08 -7.45
N ALA A 87 -20.23 -20.76 -7.58
CA ALA A 87 -21.15 -20.60 -6.46
C ALA A 87 -21.25 -21.85 -5.59
N ARG A 88 -21.25 -23.05 -6.19
CA ARG A 88 -21.26 -24.35 -5.48
C ARG A 88 -20.09 -24.53 -4.51
N ARG A 89 -18.93 -23.91 -4.79
CA ARG A 89 -17.70 -24.02 -3.97
C ARG A 89 -17.03 -22.66 -3.77
N ARG A 90 -17.82 -21.61 -3.53
CA ARG A 90 -17.35 -20.22 -3.44
C ARG A 90 -16.17 -20.05 -2.48
N GLY A 91 -16.27 -20.59 -1.27
CA GLY A 91 -15.22 -20.49 -0.25
C GLY A 91 -13.89 -21.09 -0.71
N PHE A 92 -13.93 -22.27 -1.35
CA PHE A 92 -12.74 -22.93 -1.89
C PHE A 92 -12.06 -22.08 -2.97
N TRP A 93 -12.82 -21.55 -3.92
CA TRP A 93 -12.25 -20.73 -5.01
C TRP A 93 -11.64 -19.45 -4.47
N LEU A 94 -12.37 -18.70 -3.63
CA LEU A 94 -11.86 -17.47 -3.06
C LEU A 94 -10.62 -17.72 -2.21
N TRP A 95 -10.62 -18.75 -1.36
CA TRP A 95 -9.45 -19.12 -0.58
C TRP A 95 -8.24 -19.41 -1.47
N ARG A 96 -8.41 -20.26 -2.49
CA ARG A 96 -7.33 -20.64 -3.40
C ARG A 96 -6.66 -19.43 -4.04
N TYR A 97 -7.45 -18.53 -4.62
CA TYR A 97 -6.92 -17.36 -5.33
C TYR A 97 -6.32 -16.33 -4.38
N LEU A 98 -6.95 -16.09 -3.22
CA LEU A 98 -6.38 -15.20 -2.20
C LEU A 98 -5.07 -15.76 -1.64
N ARG A 99 -5.00 -17.07 -1.34
CA ARG A 99 -3.79 -17.73 -0.82
C ARG A 99 -2.65 -17.67 -1.84
N ALA A 100 -2.95 -17.89 -3.13
CA ALA A 100 -1.95 -17.77 -4.19
C ALA A 100 -1.42 -16.34 -4.34
N GLN A 101 -2.31 -15.34 -4.28
CA GLN A 101 -1.95 -13.93 -4.45
C GLN A 101 -1.18 -13.36 -3.26
N MET A 102 -1.63 -13.66 -2.03
CA MET A 102 -1.18 -12.98 -0.81
C MET A 102 -0.21 -13.81 0.05
N GLY A 103 -0.08 -15.11 -0.21
CA GLY A 103 0.64 -15.99 0.70
C GLY A 103 -0.06 -16.05 2.08
N ASP A 104 0.73 -16.12 3.16
CA ASP A 104 0.21 -16.11 4.53
C ASP A 104 -0.29 -14.72 4.96
N GLY A 105 -0.08 -13.69 4.13
CA GLY A 105 -0.71 -12.37 4.27
C GLY A 105 -2.25 -12.41 4.24
N ILE A 106 -2.86 -13.53 3.85
CA ILE A 106 -4.31 -13.74 3.99
C ILE A 106 -4.78 -13.67 5.45
N ILE A 107 -3.92 -14.00 6.43
CA ILE A 107 -4.21 -13.86 7.86
C ILE A 107 -4.35 -12.38 8.23
N ASP A 108 -3.46 -11.53 7.70
CA ASP A 108 -3.53 -10.08 7.88
C ASP A 108 -4.78 -9.51 7.19
N ALA A 109 -5.11 -10.00 6.00
CA ALA A 109 -6.31 -9.59 5.27
C ALA A 109 -7.61 -9.97 5.99
N TYR A 110 -7.66 -11.18 6.56
CA TYR A 110 -8.78 -11.63 7.39
C TYR A 110 -8.91 -10.77 8.65
N THR A 111 -7.79 -10.51 9.33
CA THR A 111 -7.75 -9.69 10.54
C THR A 111 -8.21 -8.25 10.26
N ALA A 112 -7.72 -7.62 9.19
CA ALA A 112 -8.15 -6.31 8.72
C ALA A 112 -9.66 -6.26 8.45
N THR A 113 -10.22 -7.34 7.90
CA THR A 113 -11.67 -7.48 7.66
C THR A 113 -12.45 -7.55 8.97
N LEU A 114 -11.95 -8.28 9.97
CA LEU A 114 -12.61 -8.40 11.28
C LEU A 114 -12.65 -7.05 12.03
N CYS A 115 -11.53 -6.35 12.12
CA CYS A 115 -11.47 -5.07 12.84
C CYS A 115 -12.14 -3.91 12.08
N SER A 116 -12.47 -4.11 10.80
CA SER A 116 -13.23 -3.14 10.00
C SER A 116 -14.74 -3.24 10.17
N LYS A 117 -15.26 -4.32 10.78
CA LYS A 117 -16.71 -4.52 10.99
C LYS A 117 -17.30 -3.43 11.90
N PRO A 118 -18.52 -2.94 11.65
CA PRO A 118 -19.16 -1.91 12.48
C PRO A 118 -19.30 -2.32 13.94
N ASP A 119 -19.56 -3.61 14.18
CA ASP A 119 -19.76 -4.19 15.51
C ASP A 119 -18.46 -4.42 16.29
N PHE A 120 -17.31 -4.08 15.71
CA PHE A 120 -16.02 -4.21 16.40
C PHE A 120 -15.90 -3.17 17.52
N GLY A 121 -16.23 -3.59 18.74
CA GLY A 121 -16.09 -2.76 19.93
C GLY A 121 -14.62 -2.48 20.23
N CYS A 122 -14.18 -1.23 20.07
CA CYS A 122 -12.79 -0.79 20.25
C CYS A 122 -12.43 -0.48 21.71
N SER A 123 -12.93 -1.24 22.69
CA SER A 123 -12.46 -1.10 24.07
C SER A 123 -11.04 -1.65 24.20
N ARG A 124 -10.24 -1.16 25.15
CA ARG A 124 -8.87 -1.67 25.37
C ARG A 124 -8.85 -3.19 25.59
N GLN A 125 -9.80 -3.70 26.37
CA GLN A 125 -9.93 -5.14 26.62
C GLN A 125 -10.24 -5.92 25.34
N ASN A 126 -11.16 -5.42 24.52
CA ASN A 126 -11.51 -6.08 23.26
C ASN A 126 -10.33 -6.06 22.28
N VAL A 127 -9.59 -4.96 22.21
CA VAL A 127 -8.38 -4.86 21.38
C VAL A 127 -7.32 -5.85 21.86
N GLN A 128 -7.08 -5.97 23.16
CA GLN A 128 -6.12 -6.95 23.71
C GLN A 128 -6.51 -8.40 23.38
N VAL A 129 -7.78 -8.77 23.60
CA VAL A 129 -8.29 -10.11 23.26
C VAL A 129 -8.20 -10.36 21.75
N PHE A 130 -8.51 -9.36 20.94
CA PHE A 130 -8.41 -9.44 19.49
C PHE A 130 -6.97 -9.64 19.02
N LEU A 131 -6.02 -8.89 19.59
CA LEU A 131 -4.60 -9.02 19.28
C LEU A 131 -4.06 -10.40 19.67
N ALA A 132 -4.43 -10.94 20.84
CA ALA A 132 -4.06 -12.29 21.23
C ALA A 132 -4.55 -13.34 20.21
N ALA A 133 -5.80 -13.23 19.75
CA ALA A 133 -6.33 -14.13 18.73
C ALA A 133 -5.62 -13.95 17.37
N TYR A 134 -5.25 -12.73 17.00
CA TYR A 134 -4.47 -12.46 15.80
C TYR A 134 -3.08 -13.11 15.87
N TYR A 135 -2.37 -12.98 17.00
CA TYR A 135 -1.05 -13.57 17.18
C TYR A 135 -1.09 -15.12 17.18
N SER A 136 -2.13 -15.72 17.76
CA SER A 136 -2.34 -17.18 17.68
C SER A 136 -2.45 -17.64 16.23
N ARG A 137 -3.30 -16.99 15.43
CA ARG A 137 -3.49 -17.32 14.01
C ARG A 137 -2.21 -17.18 13.19
N ARG A 138 -1.41 -16.13 13.45
CA ARG A 138 -0.11 -15.96 12.78
C ARG A 138 0.85 -17.11 13.10
N SER A 139 0.78 -17.65 14.31
CA SER A 139 1.62 -18.77 14.75
C SER A 139 1.14 -20.10 14.17
N GLU A 140 -0.17 -20.28 14.03
CA GLU A 140 -0.82 -21.49 13.49
C GLU A 140 -0.72 -21.57 11.95
N GLY A 141 -0.73 -20.42 11.26
CA GLY A 141 -0.62 -20.32 9.80
C GLY A 141 -1.96 -20.37 9.07
N ALA A 142 -1.92 -20.15 7.75
CA ALA A 142 -3.14 -19.99 6.95
C ALA A 142 -3.99 -21.27 6.85
N GLU A 143 -3.37 -22.46 6.91
CA GLU A 143 -4.12 -23.72 6.76
C GLU A 143 -5.07 -23.98 7.93
N GLU A 144 -4.73 -23.53 9.14
CA GLU A 144 -5.65 -23.60 10.28
C GLU A 144 -6.82 -22.63 10.09
N LEU A 145 -6.52 -21.40 9.66
CA LEU A 145 -7.54 -20.39 9.35
C LEU A 145 -8.55 -20.88 8.30
N TYR A 146 -8.11 -21.65 7.31
CA TYR A 146 -9.00 -22.16 6.25
C TYR A 146 -10.16 -23.02 6.80
N LYS A 147 -9.94 -23.72 7.91
CA LYS A 147 -10.94 -24.62 8.50
C LYS A 147 -12.15 -23.86 9.03
N ASP A 148 -11.93 -22.64 9.53
CA ASP A 148 -12.93 -21.85 10.24
C ASP A 148 -13.44 -20.63 9.43
N VAL A 149 -12.72 -20.24 8.37
CA VAL A 149 -13.05 -19.03 7.61
C VAL A 149 -14.34 -19.20 6.80
N LYS A 150 -15.24 -18.23 6.94
CA LYS A 150 -16.52 -18.23 6.21
C LYS A 150 -16.34 -17.67 4.79
N ALA A 151 -17.11 -18.20 3.84
CA ALA A 151 -17.10 -17.74 2.45
C ALA A 151 -17.40 -16.23 2.31
N ASP A 152 -18.22 -15.67 3.21
CA ASP A 152 -18.54 -14.23 3.20
C ASP A 152 -17.37 -13.36 3.69
N ASP A 153 -16.56 -13.85 4.64
CA ASP A 153 -15.34 -13.15 5.05
C ASP A 153 -14.32 -13.17 3.90
N LEU A 154 -14.16 -14.30 3.20
CA LEU A 154 -13.31 -14.39 2.00
C LEU A 154 -13.79 -13.46 0.88
N ALA A 155 -15.10 -13.32 0.71
CA ALA A 155 -15.67 -12.38 -0.23
C ALA A 155 -15.41 -10.92 0.17
N ALA A 156 -15.44 -10.60 1.47
CA ALA A 156 -15.08 -9.28 1.96
C ALA A 156 -13.61 -8.95 1.71
N ILE A 157 -12.71 -9.89 1.99
CA ILE A 157 -11.28 -9.76 1.67
C ILE A 157 -11.09 -9.50 0.18
N THR A 158 -11.75 -10.31 -0.67
CA THR A 158 -11.68 -10.17 -2.14
C THR A 158 -12.14 -8.80 -2.61
N ARG A 159 -13.29 -8.31 -2.11
CA ARG A 159 -13.81 -6.98 -2.47
C ARG A 159 -12.85 -5.88 -2.06
N PHE A 160 -12.27 -5.96 -0.87
CA PHE A 160 -11.30 -4.97 -0.40
C PHE A 160 -9.99 -5.03 -1.19
N TYR A 161 -9.52 -6.22 -1.53
CA TYR A 161 -8.33 -6.38 -2.36
C TYR A 161 -8.52 -5.76 -3.75
N VAL A 162 -9.53 -6.22 -4.49
CA VAL A 162 -9.79 -5.74 -5.87
C VAL A 162 -10.17 -4.26 -5.88
N GLY A 163 -10.97 -3.81 -4.91
CA GLY A 163 -11.49 -2.45 -4.86
C GLY A 163 -10.49 -1.42 -4.32
N VAL A 164 -9.57 -1.82 -3.44
CA VAL A 164 -8.70 -0.92 -2.65
C VAL A 164 -7.22 -1.27 -2.77
N VAL A 165 -6.81 -2.45 -2.30
CA VAL A 165 -5.38 -2.82 -2.18
C VAL A 165 -4.70 -2.94 -3.55
N GLY A 166 -5.31 -3.66 -4.50
CA GLY A 166 -4.80 -3.82 -5.87
C GLY A 166 -4.52 -2.49 -6.58
N PRO A 167 -5.49 -1.57 -6.64
CA PRO A 167 -5.28 -0.21 -7.14
C PRO A 167 -4.17 0.54 -6.42
N LEU A 168 -4.11 0.48 -5.08
CA LEU A 168 -3.08 1.16 -4.31
C LEU A 168 -1.68 0.58 -4.52
N ILE A 169 -1.54 -0.72 -4.80
CA ILE A 169 -0.24 -1.31 -5.15
C ILE A 169 0.34 -0.64 -6.38
N ARG A 170 -0.50 -0.33 -7.39
CA ARG A 170 -0.07 0.37 -8.61
C ARG A 170 0.40 1.79 -8.26
N GLU A 171 -0.39 2.53 -7.50
CA GLU A 171 -0.04 3.90 -7.06
C GLU A 171 1.23 3.93 -6.20
N TYR A 172 1.39 2.97 -5.30
CA TYR A 172 2.59 2.83 -4.47
C TYR A 172 3.83 2.51 -5.32
N THR A 173 3.69 1.64 -6.32
CA THR A 173 4.78 1.29 -7.25
C THR A 173 5.21 2.51 -8.07
N LEU A 174 4.24 3.29 -8.58
CA LEU A 174 4.51 4.54 -9.28
C LEU A 174 5.17 5.58 -8.37
N PHE A 175 4.74 5.69 -7.12
CA PHE A 175 5.32 6.60 -6.14
C PHE A 175 6.79 6.27 -5.84
N THR A 176 7.12 4.99 -5.69
CA THR A 176 8.44 4.55 -5.23
C THR A 176 9.46 4.37 -6.36
N LEU A 177 9.03 3.84 -7.51
CA LEU A 177 9.90 3.51 -8.64
C LEU A 177 9.84 4.54 -9.78
N GLU A 178 8.94 5.53 -9.69
CA GLU A 178 8.70 6.60 -10.68
C GLU A 178 8.34 6.12 -12.12
N GLU A 179 8.19 4.82 -12.34
CA GLU A 179 7.80 4.21 -13.62
C GLU A 179 6.87 3.00 -13.37
N GLU A 180 5.97 2.70 -14.29
CA GLU A 180 5.17 1.46 -14.24
C GLU A 180 6.10 0.27 -14.43
N THR A 181 6.29 -0.52 -13.37
CA THR A 181 7.15 -1.69 -13.38
C THR A 181 6.37 -2.92 -12.95
N VAL A 182 6.71 -4.05 -13.56
CA VAL A 182 6.16 -5.34 -13.14
C VAL A 182 6.82 -5.72 -11.82
N LEU A 183 5.99 -5.93 -10.80
CA LEU A 183 6.42 -6.39 -9.48
C LEU A 183 6.72 -7.89 -9.54
N ARG A 184 7.82 -8.31 -8.90
CA ARG A 184 8.07 -9.73 -8.68
C ARG A 184 7.19 -10.24 -7.54
N GLU A 185 6.98 -11.56 -7.48
CA GLU A 185 6.04 -12.20 -6.55
C GLU A 185 6.31 -11.83 -5.08
N VAL A 186 7.58 -11.83 -4.66
CA VAL A 186 7.97 -11.50 -3.28
C VAL A 186 7.66 -10.03 -2.96
N GLU A 187 7.99 -9.11 -3.86
CA GLU A 187 7.75 -7.67 -3.71
C GLU A 187 6.25 -7.38 -3.60
N HIS A 188 5.46 -7.99 -4.48
CA HIS A 188 4.02 -7.88 -4.50
C HIS A 188 3.40 -8.36 -3.18
N ARG A 189 3.85 -9.50 -2.64
CA ARG A 189 3.38 -10.03 -1.36
C ARG A 189 3.80 -9.17 -0.16
N ARG A 190 5.03 -8.64 -0.15
CA ARG A 190 5.48 -7.70 0.90
C ARG A 190 4.61 -6.44 0.92
N ILE A 191 4.30 -5.86 -0.24
CA ILE A 191 3.43 -4.68 -0.33
C ILE A 191 2.00 -5.01 0.14
N ILE A 192 1.42 -6.14 -0.26
CA ILE A 192 0.11 -6.59 0.23
C ILE A 192 0.11 -6.70 1.76
N ARG A 193 1.10 -7.39 2.31
CA ARG A 193 1.27 -7.59 3.75
C ARG A 193 1.35 -6.26 4.49
N ALA A 194 2.20 -5.35 3.99
CA ALA A 194 2.36 -4.00 4.53
C ALA A 194 1.04 -3.22 4.55
N MET A 195 0.29 -3.24 3.44
CA MET A 195 -0.99 -2.55 3.32
C MET A 195 -2.03 -3.09 4.30
N TYR A 196 -2.16 -4.41 4.42
CA TYR A 196 -3.11 -4.99 5.37
C TYR A 196 -2.72 -4.73 6.83
N ARG A 197 -1.44 -4.78 7.18
CA ARG A 197 -0.98 -4.46 8.54
C ARG A 197 -1.12 -2.98 8.87
N PHE A 198 -0.83 -2.10 7.92
CA PHE A 198 -1.17 -0.68 8.03
C PHE A 198 -2.68 -0.50 8.26
N GLN A 199 -3.52 -1.20 7.50
CA GLN A 199 -4.98 -1.14 7.67
C GLN A 199 -5.44 -1.68 9.04
N ILE A 200 -4.84 -2.76 9.56
CA ILE A 200 -5.10 -3.25 10.93
C ILE A 200 -4.77 -2.15 11.94
N PHE A 201 -3.59 -1.54 11.82
CA PHE A 201 -3.14 -0.47 12.69
C PHE A 201 -4.14 0.71 12.66
N CYS A 202 -4.55 1.19 11.47
CA CYS A 202 -5.59 2.20 11.30
C CYS A 202 -6.94 1.80 11.93
N SER A 203 -7.38 0.55 11.75
CA SER A 203 -8.67 0.11 12.29
C SER A 203 -8.69 0.09 13.82
N LEU A 204 -7.57 -0.28 14.45
CA LEU A 204 -7.43 -0.40 15.90
C LEU A 204 -7.19 0.96 16.57
N PHE A 205 -6.28 1.77 16.03
CA PHE A 205 -5.77 2.98 16.69
C PHE A 205 -6.05 4.28 15.93
N GLY A 206 -6.60 4.20 14.72
CA GLY A 206 -6.87 5.36 13.89
C GLY A 206 -8.10 6.17 14.33
N SER A 207 -8.49 7.12 13.47
CA SER A 207 -9.47 8.18 13.81
C SER A 207 -10.72 7.63 14.54
N PRO A 208 -11.15 8.27 15.63
CA PRO A 208 -12.32 7.84 16.38
C PRO A 208 -13.56 7.82 15.49
N ARG A 209 -14.08 6.63 15.17
CA ARG A 209 -15.40 6.48 14.54
C ARG A 209 -16.54 7.02 15.43
N SER A 210 -16.24 7.28 16.70
CA SER A 210 -17.13 7.82 17.73
C SER A 210 -16.27 8.41 18.86
N ASP A 211 -16.75 9.48 19.50
CA ASP A 211 -16.16 10.11 20.70
C ASP A 211 -15.96 9.14 21.89
N SER A 212 -16.56 7.95 21.82
CA SER A 212 -16.48 6.91 22.84
C SER A 212 -15.24 6.01 22.75
N ARG A 213 -14.39 6.14 21.71
CA ARG A 213 -13.19 5.30 21.61
C ARG A 213 -12.13 5.71 22.64
N PRO A 214 -11.47 4.76 23.32
CA PRO A 214 -10.36 5.08 24.20
C PRO A 214 -9.19 5.65 23.39
N LYS A 215 -8.52 6.67 23.94
CA LYS A 215 -7.22 7.12 23.44
C LYS A 215 -6.16 6.09 23.84
N PHE A 216 -5.57 5.42 22.87
CA PHE A 216 -4.48 4.48 23.10
C PHE A 216 -3.15 5.23 23.30
N THR A 217 -2.26 4.70 24.14
CA THR A 217 -0.95 5.29 24.37
C THR A 217 0.05 4.87 23.29
N GLN A 218 1.15 5.61 23.18
CA GLN A 218 2.27 5.24 22.29
C GLN A 218 2.84 3.86 22.63
N ASP A 219 2.85 3.46 23.90
CA ASP A 219 3.27 2.13 24.34
C ASP A 219 2.31 1.04 23.84
N GLU A 220 1.00 1.29 23.85
CA GLU A 220 -0.02 0.37 23.32
C GLU A 220 0.10 0.22 21.79
N HIS A 221 0.42 1.31 21.09
CA HIS A 221 0.71 1.28 19.65
C HIS A 221 1.98 0.46 19.36
N LEU A 222 3.07 0.74 20.08
CA LEU A 222 4.34 0.02 19.93
C LEU A 222 4.20 -1.46 20.30
N ALA A 223 3.32 -1.82 21.22
CA ALA A 223 3.06 -3.21 21.59
C ALA A 223 2.59 -4.04 20.39
N LEU A 224 1.74 -3.50 19.51
CA LEU A 224 1.39 -4.18 18.26
C LEU A 224 2.59 -4.28 17.31
N LEU A 225 3.30 -3.17 17.09
CA LEU A 225 4.43 -3.15 16.16
C LEU A 225 5.57 -4.10 16.58
N SER A 226 5.82 -4.23 17.88
CA SER A 226 6.86 -5.12 18.45
C SER A 226 6.57 -6.61 18.28
N HIS A 227 5.36 -6.99 17.85
CA HIS A 227 5.03 -8.38 17.49
C HIS A 227 5.44 -8.75 16.05
N PHE A 228 5.75 -7.76 15.22
CA PHE A 228 6.29 -7.98 13.89
C PHE A 228 7.81 -8.07 13.94
N GLU A 229 8.41 -8.67 12.92
CA GLU A 229 9.83 -8.51 12.72
C GLU A 229 10.18 -7.04 12.44
N PRO A 230 11.39 -6.57 12.78
CA PRO A 230 11.78 -5.18 12.60
C PRO A 230 11.60 -4.64 11.17
N TRP A 231 11.96 -5.45 10.16
CA TRP A 231 11.76 -5.08 8.75
C TRP A 231 10.28 -5.11 8.34
N GLU A 232 9.47 -5.97 8.94
CA GLU A 232 8.02 -5.99 8.73
C GLU A 232 7.34 -4.73 9.30
N THR A 233 7.87 -4.18 10.40
CA THR A 233 7.41 -2.88 10.92
C THR A 233 7.79 -1.76 9.95
N GLU A 234 9.00 -1.78 9.40
CA GLU A 234 9.42 -0.81 8.37
C GLU A 234 8.56 -0.87 7.10
N GLU A 235 8.09 -2.06 6.71
CA GLU A 235 7.14 -2.21 5.61
C GLU A 235 5.87 -1.38 5.86
N ILE A 236 5.31 -1.45 7.08
CA ILE A 236 4.14 -0.65 7.49
C ILE A 236 4.45 0.84 7.42
N LEU A 237 5.62 1.24 7.92
CA LEU A 237 6.05 2.65 7.91
C LEU A 237 6.27 3.19 6.49
N CYS A 238 6.68 2.34 5.53
CA CYS A 238 6.76 2.73 4.12
C CYS A 238 5.37 3.08 3.55
N ILE A 239 4.32 2.33 3.93
CA ILE A 239 2.94 2.63 3.53
C ILE A 239 2.44 3.92 4.20
N ASN A 240 2.84 4.16 5.45
CA ASN A 240 2.52 5.42 6.14
C ASN A 240 3.18 6.63 5.47
N ASP A 241 4.45 6.54 5.10
CA ASP A 241 5.16 7.60 4.37
C ASP A 241 4.56 7.84 2.97
N PHE A 242 4.06 6.79 2.31
CA PHE A 242 3.27 6.92 1.08
C PHE A 242 1.95 7.67 1.31
N ALA A 243 1.21 7.35 2.37
CA ALA A 243 -0.02 8.04 2.72
C ALA A 243 0.24 9.52 3.06
N ASP A 244 1.24 9.82 3.90
CA ASP A 244 1.65 11.19 4.24
C ASP A 244 2.01 11.99 2.99
N ASN A 245 2.82 11.43 2.09
CA ASN A 245 3.20 12.12 0.86
C ASN A 245 2.01 12.34 -0.07
N THR A 246 1.10 11.38 -0.15
CA THR A 246 -0.11 11.49 -0.97
C THR A 246 -0.99 12.63 -0.48
N TYR A 247 -1.24 12.73 0.83
CA TYR A 247 -2.05 13.83 1.38
C TYR A 247 -1.35 15.17 1.32
N GLU A 248 -0.02 15.21 1.43
CA GLU A 248 0.76 16.43 1.17
C GLU A 248 0.49 16.96 -0.25
N ARG A 249 0.55 16.09 -1.26
CA ARG A 249 0.26 16.46 -2.65
C ARG A 249 -1.20 16.90 -2.85
N VAL A 250 -2.15 16.21 -2.22
CA VAL A 250 -3.57 16.60 -2.25
C VAL A 250 -3.75 18.01 -1.71
N PHE A 251 -3.11 18.34 -0.60
CA PHE A 251 -3.20 19.68 -0.03
C PHE A 251 -2.46 20.72 -0.87
N GLU A 252 -1.30 20.39 -1.46
CA GLU A 252 -0.63 21.28 -2.45
C GLU A 252 -1.55 21.61 -3.64
N GLU A 253 -2.27 20.63 -4.19
CA GLU A 253 -3.22 20.84 -5.29
C GLU A 253 -4.42 21.70 -4.88
N ILE A 254 -4.94 21.51 -3.66
CA ILE A 254 -6.00 22.35 -3.08
C ILE A 254 -5.49 23.79 -2.90
N ASP A 255 -4.27 23.94 -2.37
CA ASP A 255 -3.62 25.24 -2.19
C ASP A 255 -3.35 25.95 -3.54
N GLU A 256 -3.12 25.20 -4.62
CA GLU A 256 -2.99 25.80 -5.95
C GLU A 256 -4.35 26.23 -6.53
N PHE A 257 -5.40 25.44 -6.33
CA PHE A 257 -6.75 25.72 -6.82
C PHE A 257 -7.40 26.93 -6.13
N ASP A 258 -7.44 26.92 -4.79
CA ASP A 258 -8.23 27.89 -4.01
C ASP A 258 -7.57 29.28 -3.95
N PHE A 259 -6.24 29.37 -4.10
CA PHE A 259 -5.49 30.62 -3.93
C PHE A 259 -5.25 31.41 -5.23
N GLN A 260 -5.63 30.89 -6.41
CA GLN A 260 -5.50 31.60 -7.70
C GLN A 260 -6.33 32.90 -7.79
N PRO A 261 -7.55 33.01 -7.23
CA PRO A 261 -8.33 34.27 -7.24
C PRO A 261 -7.90 35.25 -6.14
N VAL A 262 -7.53 34.76 -4.94
CA VAL A 262 -7.19 35.57 -3.76
C VAL A 262 -5.83 36.28 -3.92
N LYS A 263 -4.85 35.65 -4.57
CA LYS A 263 -3.53 36.27 -4.84
C LYS A 263 -3.58 37.43 -5.85
N LYS A 264 -4.65 37.55 -6.65
CA LYS A 264 -4.75 38.55 -7.73
C LYS A 264 -5.48 39.84 -7.33
N SER A 265 -6.08 39.92 -6.14
CA SER A 265 -6.81 41.13 -5.70
C SER A 265 -6.73 41.38 -4.20
N LEU A 266 -6.48 42.64 -3.82
CA LEU A 266 -6.59 43.14 -2.44
C LEU A 266 -7.97 42.91 -1.81
N SER A 267 -9.03 42.87 -2.63
CA SER A 267 -10.39 42.54 -2.15
C SER A 267 -10.54 41.06 -1.79
N GLY A 268 -9.91 40.17 -2.57
CA GLY A 268 -9.88 38.73 -2.29
C GLY A 268 -9.14 38.42 -0.99
N LEU A 269 -8.06 39.16 -0.69
CA LEU A 269 -7.28 39.03 0.54
C LEU A 269 -8.07 39.47 1.79
N LYS A 270 -8.93 40.50 1.66
CA LYS A 270 -9.84 40.94 2.74
C LYS A 270 -10.95 39.92 3.02
N GLN A 271 -11.52 39.32 1.97
CA GLN A 271 -12.55 38.29 2.09
C GLN A 271 -11.99 36.96 2.61
N PHE A 272 -10.74 36.65 2.27
CA PHE A 272 -9.97 35.53 2.79
C PHE A 272 -9.70 35.64 4.30
N LEU A 273 -9.30 36.82 4.80
CA LEU A 273 -9.14 37.08 6.24
C LEU A 273 -10.47 37.04 7.02
N GLN A 274 -11.61 37.10 6.33
CA GLN A 274 -12.96 37.03 6.90
C GLN A 274 -13.62 35.66 6.72
N SER A 275 -13.00 34.73 5.99
CA SER A 275 -13.52 33.38 5.77
C SER A 275 -13.31 32.52 7.02
N PRO A 276 -14.15 31.49 7.27
CA PRO A 276 -14.04 30.66 8.47
C PRO A 276 -12.64 30.03 8.57
N PRO A 277 -12.15 29.72 9.78
CA PRO A 277 -10.74 29.35 10.03
C PRO A 277 -10.18 28.17 9.23
N GLY A 278 -11.04 27.34 8.60
CA GLY A 278 -10.65 26.06 8.00
C GLY A 278 -9.63 26.12 6.85
N ILE A 279 -9.62 27.19 6.04
CA ILE A 279 -8.67 27.33 4.90
C ILE A 279 -7.35 27.96 5.36
N LEU A 280 -7.40 28.92 6.29
CA LEU A 280 -6.21 29.49 6.94
C LEU A 280 -5.43 28.43 7.74
N SER A 281 -6.14 27.42 8.25
CA SER A 281 -5.57 26.30 9.00
C SER A 281 -4.59 25.43 8.22
N LEU A 282 -4.80 25.16 6.92
CA LEU A 282 -3.86 24.32 6.13
C LEU A 282 -2.52 25.02 5.84
N GLY A 283 -2.48 26.34 5.91
CA GLY A 283 -1.25 27.12 5.80
C GLY A 283 -0.37 27.06 7.06
N VAL A 284 -0.91 26.59 8.18
CA VAL A 284 -0.15 26.39 9.43
C VAL A 284 0.45 24.98 9.42
N PRO A 285 1.80 24.82 9.40
CA PRO A 285 2.43 23.51 9.25
C PRO A 285 1.99 22.46 10.28
N VAL A 286 1.77 22.87 11.53
CA VAL A 286 1.32 21.97 12.62
C VAL A 286 -0.10 21.46 12.35
N VAL A 287 -1.00 22.34 11.94
CA VAL A 287 -2.40 21.98 11.69
C VAL A 287 -2.52 21.11 10.43
N ARG A 288 -1.78 21.46 9.38
CA ARG A 288 -1.63 20.64 8.17
C ARG A 288 -1.14 19.22 8.50
N ARG A 289 -0.10 19.12 9.35
CA ARG A 289 0.41 17.84 9.84
C ARG A 289 -0.68 17.04 10.56
N GLY A 290 -1.44 17.66 11.45
CA GLY A 290 -2.51 16.98 12.19
C GLY A 290 -3.61 16.42 11.28
N TYR A 291 -3.98 17.14 10.22
CA TYR A 291 -4.92 16.61 9.22
C TYR A 291 -4.32 15.45 8.42
N LYS A 292 -3.06 15.54 7.97
CA LYS A 292 -2.43 14.42 7.24
C LYS A 292 -2.39 13.16 8.10
N ILE A 293 -2.04 13.31 9.37
CA ILE A 293 -2.00 12.20 10.33
C ILE A 293 -3.36 11.52 10.42
N GLY A 294 -4.43 12.27 10.68
CA GLY A 294 -5.75 11.63 10.84
C GLY A 294 -6.40 11.17 9.53
N LEU A 295 -6.07 11.79 8.39
CA LEU A 295 -6.41 11.27 7.07
C LEU A 295 -5.71 9.92 6.79
N ALA A 296 -4.42 9.79 7.13
CA ALA A 296 -3.71 8.51 7.04
C ALA A 296 -4.30 7.48 8.02
N ALA A 297 -4.61 7.89 9.24
CA ALA A 297 -5.24 7.05 10.26
C ALA A 297 -6.65 6.55 9.88
N SER A 298 -7.31 7.20 8.92
CA SER A 298 -8.62 6.77 8.39
C SER A 298 -8.53 5.54 7.47
N GLY A 299 -7.32 5.13 7.08
CA GLY A 299 -7.06 3.90 6.35
C GLY A 299 -7.08 4.02 4.83
N LEU A 300 -6.90 2.88 4.17
CA LEU A 300 -6.58 2.79 2.75
C LEU A 300 -7.75 3.18 1.83
N THR A 301 -8.99 2.94 2.25
CA THR A 301 -10.17 3.31 1.44
C THR A 301 -10.25 4.81 1.19
N LEU A 302 -10.00 5.61 2.24
CA LEU A 302 -10.02 7.06 2.11
C LEU A 302 -8.85 7.54 1.23
N LEU A 303 -7.66 6.98 1.44
CA LEU A 303 -6.46 7.28 0.66
C LEU A 303 -6.72 7.08 -0.85
N LEU A 304 -7.27 5.92 -1.23
CA LEU A 304 -7.60 5.64 -2.63
C LEU A 304 -8.70 6.57 -3.16
N SER A 305 -9.67 6.96 -2.34
CA SER A 305 -10.74 7.86 -2.76
C SER A 305 -10.18 9.25 -3.14
N PHE A 306 -9.20 9.75 -2.39
CA PHE A 306 -8.51 10.99 -2.74
C PHE A 306 -7.64 10.86 -4.00
N LEU A 307 -6.92 9.73 -4.16
CA LEU A 307 -6.11 9.47 -5.36
C LEU A 307 -6.94 9.38 -6.64
N ARG A 308 -8.10 8.73 -6.58
CA ARG A 308 -9.02 8.59 -7.73
C ARG A 308 -9.76 9.86 -8.10
N THR A 309 -9.82 10.83 -7.20
CA THR A 309 -10.49 12.10 -7.47
C THR A 309 -9.51 12.99 -8.22
N GLU A 310 -9.79 13.34 -9.47
CA GLU A 310 -8.90 14.21 -10.25
C GLU A 310 -9.13 15.70 -9.97
N GLU A 311 -10.38 16.08 -9.71
CA GLU A 311 -10.79 17.48 -9.57
C GLU A 311 -10.42 18.04 -8.18
N PRO A 312 -9.61 19.11 -8.09
CA PRO A 312 -9.22 19.72 -6.82
C PRO A 312 -10.42 20.21 -5.98
N GLU A 313 -11.48 20.70 -6.65
CA GLU A 313 -12.72 21.12 -5.97
C GLU A 313 -13.38 19.95 -5.23
N LYS A 314 -13.45 18.78 -5.86
CA LYS A 314 -14.01 17.58 -5.23
C LYS A 314 -13.14 17.09 -4.07
N LYS A 315 -11.81 17.15 -4.20
CA LYS A 315 -10.90 16.86 -3.08
C LYS A 315 -11.14 17.81 -1.90
N TRP A 316 -11.31 19.09 -2.17
CA TRP A 316 -11.64 20.09 -1.16
C TRP A 316 -12.98 19.81 -0.48
N GLN A 317 -14.02 19.47 -1.24
CA GLN A 317 -15.34 19.10 -0.71
C GLN A 317 -15.24 17.85 0.18
N MET A 318 -14.54 16.81 -0.27
CA MET A 318 -14.30 15.59 0.50
C MET A 318 -13.57 15.89 1.82
N PHE A 319 -12.49 16.66 1.76
CA PHE A 319 -11.74 17.07 2.96
C PHE A 319 -12.62 17.88 3.91
N THR A 320 -13.35 18.88 3.41
CA THR A 320 -14.21 19.74 4.23
C THR A 320 -15.33 18.96 4.92
N ALA A 321 -15.85 17.91 4.28
CA ALA A 321 -16.89 17.06 4.86
C ALA A 321 -16.40 16.23 6.07
N ILE A 322 -15.10 15.98 6.17
CA ILE A 322 -14.52 15.11 7.20
C ILE A 322 -13.50 15.80 8.11
N LYS A 323 -13.13 17.06 7.84
CA LYS A 323 -12.07 17.79 8.56
C LYS A 323 -12.26 17.79 10.08
N ASP A 324 -13.51 17.89 10.55
CA ASP A 324 -13.80 17.99 11.98
C ASP A 324 -13.66 16.65 12.70
N THR A 325 -13.60 15.52 11.96
CA THR A 325 -13.45 14.17 12.52
C THR A 325 -12.05 13.58 12.28
N VAL A 326 -11.30 14.09 11.30
CA VAL A 326 -9.98 13.55 10.91
C VAL A 326 -8.81 14.35 11.45
N PHE A 327 -9.02 15.38 12.26
CA PHE A 327 -7.90 16.09 12.89
C PHE A 327 -7.31 15.28 14.05
N MET A 328 -5.99 15.10 14.06
CA MET A 328 -5.28 14.42 15.14
C MET A 328 -4.07 15.24 15.59
N ASP A 329 -4.00 15.58 16.88
CA ASP A 329 -2.89 16.37 17.45
C ASP A 329 -1.59 15.57 17.62
N GLU A 330 -1.71 14.25 17.81
CA GLU A 330 -0.57 13.36 18.08
C GLU A 330 -0.25 12.47 16.88
N ASP A 331 1.03 12.36 16.53
CA ASP A 331 1.53 11.48 15.49
C ASP A 331 1.60 10.04 15.98
N TRP A 332 0.43 9.39 15.99
CA TRP A 332 0.20 8.04 16.51
C TRP A 332 1.18 6.97 16.02
N MET A 333 1.75 7.09 14.82
CA MET A 333 2.68 6.10 14.26
C MET A 333 4.15 6.52 14.42
N CYS A 334 4.51 7.77 14.13
CA CYS A 334 5.92 8.20 14.29
C CYS A 334 6.31 8.28 15.76
N GLU A 335 5.41 8.75 16.65
CA GLU A 335 5.69 8.81 18.08
C GLU A 335 5.79 7.41 18.69
N ALA A 336 4.94 6.47 18.26
CA ALA A 336 5.00 5.07 18.71
C ALA A 336 6.34 4.40 18.36
N THR A 337 6.99 4.84 17.29
CA THR A 337 8.29 4.34 16.85
C THR A 337 9.45 5.28 17.20
N SER A 338 9.24 6.22 18.13
CA SER A 338 10.30 7.12 18.63
C SER A 338 11.36 6.36 19.45
N ASP A 339 12.56 6.93 19.54
CA ASP A 339 13.65 6.44 20.40
C ASP A 339 13.19 6.28 21.85
N ALA A 340 12.52 7.29 22.42
CA ALA A 340 12.07 7.28 23.80
C ALA A 340 11.10 6.13 24.12
N VAL A 341 10.14 5.85 23.23
CA VAL A 341 9.15 4.79 23.42
C VAL A 341 9.79 3.42 23.24
N GLN A 342 10.67 3.25 22.24
CA GLN A 342 11.42 2.02 22.05
C GLN A 342 12.36 1.71 23.24
N GLN A 343 13.09 2.71 23.75
CA GLN A 343 13.94 2.54 24.93
C GLN A 343 13.14 2.18 26.18
N ARG A 344 12.00 2.86 26.43
CA ARG A 344 11.11 2.54 27.55
C ARG A 344 10.61 1.10 27.47
N ARG A 345 10.20 0.66 26.27
CA ARG A 345 9.77 -0.72 26.03
C ARG A 345 10.89 -1.72 26.32
N ARG A 346 12.12 -1.47 25.86
CA ARG A 346 13.29 -2.32 26.16
C ARG A 346 13.58 -2.44 27.65
N GLN A 347 13.45 -1.35 28.40
CA GLN A 347 13.70 -1.34 29.86
C GLN A 347 12.59 -2.05 30.65
N THR A 348 11.34 -1.96 30.19
CA THR A 348 10.18 -2.48 30.92
C THR A 348 9.80 -3.91 30.52
N GLN A 349 9.98 -4.25 29.24
CA GLN A 349 9.60 -5.53 28.63
C GLN A 349 10.67 -5.93 27.59
N PRO A 350 11.86 -6.38 28.02
CA PRO A 350 12.90 -6.87 27.12
C PRO A 350 12.42 -8.13 26.41
N SER A 351 12.82 -8.28 25.14
CA SER A 351 12.48 -9.42 24.29
C SER A 351 13.72 -10.17 23.82
N ASP A 352 13.54 -11.40 23.32
CA ASP A 352 14.62 -12.18 22.72
C ASP A 352 15.28 -11.44 21.54
N ARG A 353 14.51 -10.62 20.82
CA ARG A 353 15.00 -9.78 19.73
C ARG A 353 15.94 -8.67 20.21
N ASP A 354 15.67 -8.10 21.39
CA ASP A 354 16.58 -7.12 22.01
C ASP A 354 17.88 -7.82 22.41
N ALA A 355 17.77 -8.99 23.02
CA ALA A 355 18.94 -9.75 23.42
C ALA A 355 19.79 -10.22 22.22
N ALA A 356 19.16 -10.54 21.08
CA ALA A 356 19.84 -10.87 19.83
C ALA A 356 20.58 -9.65 19.25
N GLN A 357 19.98 -8.46 19.32
CA GLN A 357 20.64 -7.21 18.96
C GLN A 357 21.85 -6.95 19.87
N ASP A 358 21.68 -7.05 21.19
CA ASP A 358 22.75 -6.79 22.17
C ASP A 358 23.94 -7.76 22.00
N ARG A 359 23.65 -9.01 21.59
CA ARG A 359 24.67 -10.02 21.25
C ARG A 359 25.29 -9.82 19.87
N ARG A 360 24.77 -8.89 19.06
CA ARG A 360 25.16 -8.65 17.66
C ARG A 360 25.10 -9.94 16.84
N GLU A 361 24.01 -10.69 16.98
CA GLU A 361 23.81 -11.92 16.21
C GLU A 361 23.87 -11.63 14.70
N ALA A 362 24.41 -12.57 13.92
CA ALA A 362 24.51 -12.39 12.48
C ALA A 362 23.13 -12.51 11.82
N MET A 363 22.83 -11.57 10.91
CA MET A 363 21.64 -11.59 10.05
C MET A 363 22.09 -11.42 8.60
N VAL A 364 22.52 -12.53 8.00
CA VAL A 364 23.01 -12.57 6.63
C VAL A 364 21.83 -12.79 5.68
N PHE A 365 21.79 -12.03 4.59
CA PHE A 365 20.84 -12.27 3.52
C PHE A 365 21.12 -13.61 2.84
N SER A 366 20.11 -14.49 2.78
CA SER A 366 20.23 -15.79 2.12
C SER A 366 19.56 -15.78 0.74
N HIS A 367 18.26 -15.50 0.71
CA HIS A 367 17.44 -15.44 -0.50
C HIS A 367 16.16 -14.64 -0.23
N ASP A 368 15.50 -14.21 -1.30
CA ASP A 368 14.23 -13.52 -1.18
C ASP A 368 13.09 -14.47 -0.86
N THR A 369 12.55 -14.32 0.34
CA THR A 369 11.24 -14.84 0.72
C THR A 369 10.44 -13.73 1.37
N VAL A 370 9.13 -13.94 1.49
CA VAL A 370 8.24 -13.00 2.16
C VAL A 370 8.62 -12.87 3.64
N ASP A 371 8.96 -13.97 4.30
CA ASP A 371 9.19 -14.01 5.75
C ASP A 371 10.65 -13.78 6.17
N SER A 372 11.59 -13.75 5.23
CA SER A 372 13.00 -13.43 5.49
C SER A 372 13.28 -11.93 5.36
N PRO A 373 14.31 -11.42 6.06
CA PRO A 373 14.71 -10.02 5.93
C PRO A 373 15.12 -9.71 4.48
N PRO A 374 14.67 -8.57 3.91
CA PRO A 374 15.07 -8.16 2.58
C PRO A 374 16.55 -7.77 2.54
N LEU A 375 17.17 -7.86 1.36
CA LEU A 375 18.56 -7.45 1.17
C LEU A 375 18.80 -6.02 1.67
N GLY A 376 17.88 -5.09 1.37
CA GLY A 376 17.97 -3.70 1.83
C GLY A 376 18.10 -3.57 3.35
N TRP A 377 17.36 -4.37 4.12
CA TRP A 377 17.43 -4.39 5.59
C TRP A 377 18.78 -4.91 6.08
N THR A 378 19.22 -6.08 5.59
CA THR A 378 20.50 -6.67 6.00
C THR A 378 21.69 -5.76 5.69
N LEU A 379 21.65 -5.04 4.57
CA LEU A 379 22.72 -4.12 4.17
C LEU A 379 22.79 -2.87 5.04
N ILE A 380 21.66 -2.24 5.39
CA ILE A 380 21.70 -1.05 6.27
C ILE A 380 22.28 -1.40 7.64
N TRP A 381 21.97 -2.60 8.15
CA TRP A 381 22.43 -3.11 9.44
C TRP A 381 23.72 -3.93 9.38
N LYS A 382 24.49 -3.83 8.28
CA LYS A 382 25.81 -4.47 8.13
C LYS A 382 25.79 -5.98 8.46
N GLU A 383 24.74 -6.68 8.05
CA GLU A 383 24.52 -8.12 8.29
C GLU A 383 24.48 -8.52 9.78
N THR A 384 24.11 -7.57 10.65
CA THR A 384 23.85 -7.81 12.08
C THR A 384 22.36 -7.68 12.39
N TYR A 385 21.89 -8.45 13.36
CA TYR A 385 20.53 -8.38 13.85
C TYR A 385 20.27 -6.99 14.45
N SER A 386 19.21 -6.33 14.02
CA SER A 386 18.75 -5.05 14.55
C SER A 386 17.29 -5.13 14.94
N ASN A 387 16.97 -4.70 16.17
CA ASN A 387 15.61 -4.55 16.70
C ASN A 387 15.21 -3.07 16.86
N ILE A 388 15.90 -2.17 16.16
CA ILE A 388 15.54 -0.75 16.08
C ILE A 388 14.98 -0.44 14.69
N TYR A 389 13.93 0.39 14.65
CA TYR A 389 13.20 0.76 13.43
C TYR A 389 12.56 2.15 13.60
N GLY A 390 11.87 2.64 12.59
CA GLY A 390 11.16 3.92 12.58
C GLY A 390 12.10 5.10 12.71
N TYR A 391 12.18 5.67 13.92
CA TYR A 391 13.01 6.84 14.21
C TYR A 391 14.46 6.72 13.71
N TYR A 392 15.05 5.52 13.79
CA TYR A 392 16.44 5.26 13.39
C TYR A 392 16.64 5.00 11.89
N VAL A 393 15.56 4.96 11.12
CA VAL A 393 15.62 4.78 9.66
C VAL A 393 15.20 6.10 8.99
N PRO A 394 16.01 6.64 8.07
CA PRO A 394 15.65 7.85 7.33
C PRO A 394 14.35 7.69 6.54
N SER A 395 13.45 8.68 6.60
CA SER A 395 12.20 8.67 5.82
C SER A 395 12.46 8.63 4.30
N SER A 396 13.63 9.07 3.83
CA SER A 396 14.02 8.94 2.42
C SER A 396 14.10 7.49 1.95
N LEU A 397 14.60 6.59 2.82
CA LEU A 397 14.68 5.16 2.54
C LEU A 397 13.30 4.52 2.51
N ARG A 398 12.44 4.87 3.47
CA ARG A 398 11.05 4.40 3.52
C ARG A 398 10.23 4.85 2.33
N ARG A 399 10.35 6.13 1.92
CA ARG A 399 9.73 6.65 0.70
C ARG A 399 10.22 5.96 -0.57
N TRP A 400 11.45 5.44 -0.56
CA TRP A 400 11.97 4.63 -1.66
C TRP A 400 11.52 3.15 -1.57
N GLY A 401 10.96 2.70 -0.45
CA GLY A 401 10.48 1.32 -0.27
C GLY A 401 11.61 0.31 -0.09
N TYR A 402 12.72 0.67 0.54
CA TYR A 402 13.95 -0.15 0.61
C TYR A 402 13.78 -1.58 1.15
N VAL A 403 12.72 -1.86 1.94
CA VAL A 403 12.37 -3.19 2.46
C VAL A 403 11.43 -3.98 1.55
N MET A 404 10.79 -3.32 0.57
CA MET A 404 9.83 -3.95 -0.34
C MET A 404 10.53 -4.71 -1.46
N TRP A 405 11.69 -4.23 -1.91
CA TRP A 405 12.35 -4.70 -3.11
C TRP A 405 13.15 -5.98 -2.89
N ASP A 406 13.12 -6.85 -3.90
CA ASP A 406 13.93 -8.06 -3.90
C ASP A 406 15.41 -7.73 -4.26
N ALA A 407 16.30 -8.69 -4.01
CA ALA A 407 17.72 -8.54 -4.25
C ALA A 407 18.06 -8.31 -5.74
N SER A 408 17.35 -8.97 -6.64
CA SER A 408 17.56 -8.84 -8.09
C SER A 408 17.27 -7.41 -8.56
N ARG A 409 16.19 -6.79 -8.08
CA ARG A 409 15.83 -5.40 -8.41
C ARG A 409 16.86 -4.44 -7.84
N MET A 410 17.29 -4.67 -6.60
CA MET A 410 18.33 -3.89 -5.94
C MET A 410 19.65 -3.93 -6.73
N ALA A 411 20.01 -5.07 -7.31
CA ALA A 411 21.20 -5.21 -8.13
C ALA A 411 21.05 -4.51 -9.49
N GLU A 412 19.96 -4.76 -10.21
CA GLU A 412 19.70 -4.23 -11.57
C GLU A 412 19.58 -2.70 -11.61
N SER A 413 18.92 -2.12 -10.60
CA SER A 413 18.70 -0.67 -10.51
C SER A 413 19.89 0.11 -9.92
N GLY A 414 20.93 -0.59 -9.43
CA GLY A 414 21.98 0.02 -8.63
C GLY A 414 21.50 0.48 -7.24
N GLY A 415 20.38 -0.07 -6.76
CA GLY A 415 19.73 0.24 -5.49
C GLY A 415 20.65 0.13 -4.27
N ILE A 416 21.63 -0.77 -4.29
CA ILE A 416 22.65 -0.87 -3.22
C ILE A 416 23.41 0.45 -3.05
N ARG A 417 23.80 1.11 -4.16
CA ARG A 417 24.50 2.40 -4.09
C ARG A 417 23.57 3.52 -3.61
N VAL A 418 22.31 3.48 -4.01
CA VAL A 418 21.28 4.43 -3.57
C VAL A 418 21.07 4.32 -2.06
N LEU A 419 20.94 3.09 -1.55
CA LEU A 419 20.80 2.77 -0.14
C LEU A 419 21.95 3.36 0.70
N HIS A 420 23.20 3.07 0.31
CA HIS A 420 24.38 3.62 0.99
C HIS A 420 24.45 5.15 0.91
N HIS A 421 24.10 5.74 -0.24
CA HIS A 421 24.11 7.18 -0.41
C HIS A 421 23.08 7.88 0.49
N MET A 422 21.84 7.39 0.52
CA MET A 422 20.77 7.95 1.36
C MET A 422 21.08 7.80 2.85
N TRP A 423 21.68 6.69 3.26
CA TRP A 423 22.13 6.52 4.64
C TRP A 423 23.24 7.53 5.00
N LYS A 424 24.27 7.64 4.14
CA LYS A 424 25.37 8.58 4.35
C LYS A 424 24.92 10.04 4.33
N GLU A 425 23.96 10.40 3.48
CA GLU A 425 23.41 11.76 3.45
C GLU A 425 22.70 12.11 4.78
N HIS A 426 22.14 11.12 5.48
CA HIS A 426 21.46 11.34 6.75
C HIS A 426 22.40 11.31 7.97
N TYR A 427 23.33 10.35 8.00
CA TYR A 427 24.20 10.09 9.17
C TYR A 427 25.69 10.42 8.97
N GLY A 428 26.11 10.77 7.75
CA GLY A 428 27.52 10.86 7.36
C GLY A 428 28.05 12.28 7.13
N ASP A 429 27.25 13.32 7.32
CA ASP A 429 27.72 14.71 7.24
C ASP A 429 28.20 15.18 8.63
N GLU A 430 29.48 15.58 8.71
CA GLU A 430 30.15 16.15 9.90
C GLU A 430 29.48 17.41 10.46
N TYR A 431 28.48 17.98 9.76
CA TYR A 431 27.74 19.18 10.17
C TYR A 431 26.63 18.91 11.19
N HIS A 432 26.28 17.65 11.44
CA HIS A 432 25.33 17.25 12.47
C HIS A 432 26.07 16.63 13.66
N GLU A 433 26.78 17.45 14.44
CA GLU A 433 27.54 17.04 15.64
C GLU A 433 26.71 16.22 16.68
N ASN A 434 25.38 16.18 16.54
CA ASN A 434 24.46 15.54 17.46
C ASN A 434 23.73 14.29 16.89
N VAL A 435 23.96 13.88 15.64
CA VAL A 435 23.28 12.70 15.06
C VAL A 435 24.27 11.54 14.96
N VAL A 436 24.28 10.70 16.01
CA VAL A 436 25.12 9.50 16.05
C VAL A 436 24.49 8.44 15.14
N ASP A 437 25.32 7.81 14.28
CA ASP A 437 24.88 6.68 13.48
C ASP A 437 24.40 5.57 14.43
N PRO A 438 23.12 5.16 14.37
CA PRO A 438 22.59 4.18 15.31
C PRO A 438 23.33 2.85 15.24
N ARG A 439 24.02 2.54 14.12
CA ARG A 439 24.79 1.32 13.92
C ARG A 439 26.09 1.29 14.72
N ASP A 440 26.57 2.43 15.19
CA ASP A 440 27.81 2.52 15.95
C ASP A 440 27.57 2.33 17.46
N ASN A 441 26.32 2.49 17.91
CA ASN A 441 25.86 2.27 19.28
C ASN A 441 25.16 0.91 19.50
N LEU A 442 25.14 0.04 18.48
CA LEU A 442 24.57 -1.31 18.56
C LEU A 442 25.42 -2.29 19.35
#